data_AF-A0A656GE17-F1
#
_entry.id   AF-A0A656GE17-F1
#
_cell.length_a   1.000
_cell.length_b   1.000
_cell.length_c   1.000
_cell.angle_alpha   90.00
_cell.angle_beta   90.00
_cell.angle_gamma   90.00
#
_symmetry.space_group_name_H-M   'P 1'
#
loop_
_entity.id
_entity.type
_entity.pdbx_description
1 polymer ?
#
loop_
_entity_poly.entity_id
_entity_poly.type
_entity_poly.pdbx_seq_one_letter_code
_entity_poly.pdbx_strand_id
1 'polypeptide(L)'
;RGDSPITLTSLEQAKNYRIGAYKGDAIGERLNAMGLNPILMLRDRDNVKKLDNGQIDLWAVGDPVGRYLAKLEGGSGFKTALRFNSAELYLAVNKSTPDDVVAPLQKALDQMRAEGWVDAVKARYQ
;
A
#
# COMPACT_ATOMS: atom_id res chain seq x y z
N ARG A 1 10.02 8.83 -8.73
CA ARG A 1 9.90 10.24 -9.17
C ARG A 1 9.33 10.30 -10.58
N GLY A 2 8.69 11.40 -10.96
CA GLY A 2 7.87 11.53 -12.17
C GLY A 2 8.69 11.73 -13.43
N ASP A 3 9.87 12.32 -13.27
CA ASP A 3 10.94 12.44 -14.27
C ASP A 3 11.74 11.14 -14.47
N SER A 4 11.56 10.14 -13.59
CA SER A 4 12.29 8.88 -13.68
C SER A 4 11.87 8.09 -14.94
N PRO A 5 12.82 7.56 -15.72
CA PRO A 5 12.50 6.68 -16.85
C PRO A 5 12.01 5.29 -16.39
N ILE A 6 12.13 4.98 -15.09
CA ILE A 6 11.77 3.66 -14.55
C ILE A 6 10.27 3.41 -14.75
N THR A 7 9.98 2.35 -15.48
CA THR A 7 8.67 1.76 -15.66
C THR A 7 8.87 0.25 -15.56
N LEU A 8 8.05 -0.43 -14.78
CA LEU A 8 8.16 -1.87 -14.60
C LEU A 8 6.92 -2.56 -15.17
N THR A 9 7.12 -3.74 -15.73
CA THR A 9 6.03 -4.64 -16.15
C THR A 9 5.89 -5.85 -15.23
N SER A 10 6.89 -6.10 -14.39
CA SER A 10 6.88 -7.20 -13.42
C SER A 10 7.68 -6.85 -12.18
N LEU A 11 7.43 -7.57 -11.08
CA LEU A 11 8.10 -7.32 -9.82
C LEU A 11 9.56 -7.79 -9.83
N GLU A 12 9.89 -8.77 -10.68
CA GLU A 12 11.27 -9.26 -10.85
C GLU A 12 12.20 -8.17 -11.35
N GLN A 13 11.71 -7.26 -12.20
CA GLN A 13 12.48 -6.11 -12.67
C GLN A 13 12.84 -5.15 -11.52
N ALA A 14 12.08 -5.16 -10.42
CA ALA A 14 12.36 -4.35 -9.24
C ALA A 14 13.64 -4.77 -8.51
N LYS A 15 14.18 -5.99 -8.76
CA LYS A 15 15.43 -6.50 -8.13
C LYS A 15 16.65 -5.61 -8.38
N ASN A 16 16.65 -4.84 -9.48
CA ASN A 16 17.77 -3.98 -9.84
C ASN A 16 17.71 -2.58 -9.20
N TYR A 17 16.74 -2.34 -8.31
CA TYR A 17 16.45 -1.02 -7.76
C TYR A 17 16.45 -1.03 -6.24
N ARG A 18 16.75 0.11 -5.63
CA ARG A 18 16.62 0.29 -4.17
C ARG A 18 15.15 0.53 -3.84
N ILE A 19 14.52 -0.43 -3.18
CA ILE A 19 13.11 -0.37 -2.81
C ILE A 19 13.00 0.05 -1.34
N GLY A 20 12.30 1.14 -1.04
CA GLY A 20 11.85 1.47 0.32
C GLY A 20 10.50 0.83 0.62
N ALA A 21 10.30 0.35 1.84
CA ALA A 21 9.02 -0.18 2.34
C ALA A 21 8.84 0.11 3.84
N TYR A 22 7.63 -0.05 4.34
CA TYR A 22 7.35 0.09 5.77
C TYR A 22 7.74 -1.17 6.55
N LYS A 23 8.30 -1.00 7.75
CA LYS A 23 8.66 -2.13 8.62
C LYS A 23 7.41 -2.69 9.28
N GLY A 24 7.16 -3.98 9.08
CA GLY A 24 6.08 -4.71 9.74
C GLY A 24 4.74 -4.64 9.01
N ASP A 25 4.72 -4.21 7.74
CA ASP A 25 3.58 -4.42 6.86
C ASP A 25 3.74 -5.67 5.98
N ALA A 26 2.61 -6.14 5.45
CA ALA A 26 2.58 -7.29 4.56
C ALA A 26 3.33 -7.05 3.24
N ILE A 27 3.52 -5.78 2.84
CA ILE A 27 4.22 -5.43 1.60
C ILE A 27 5.71 -5.71 1.76
N GLY A 28 6.34 -5.18 2.81
CA GLY A 28 7.75 -5.40 3.12
C GLY A 28 8.08 -6.88 3.36
N GLU A 29 7.22 -7.59 4.09
CA GLU A 29 7.36 -9.04 4.30
C GLU A 29 7.30 -9.83 2.99
N ARG A 30 6.33 -9.52 2.12
CA ARG A 30 6.20 -10.18 0.81
C ARG A 30 7.42 -9.93 -0.09
N LEU A 31 7.92 -8.69 -0.13
CA LEU A 31 9.11 -8.35 -0.90
C LEU A 31 10.34 -9.11 -0.39
N ASN A 32 10.51 -9.23 0.93
CA ASN A 32 11.57 -10.04 1.53
C ASN A 32 11.43 -11.53 1.14
N ALA A 33 10.22 -12.09 1.24
CA ALA A 33 9.96 -13.49 0.84
C ALA A 33 10.26 -13.78 -0.63
N MET A 34 10.23 -12.75 -1.49
CA MET A 34 10.59 -12.82 -2.91
C MET A 34 12.07 -12.53 -3.20
N GLY A 35 12.88 -12.28 -2.16
CA GLY A 35 14.31 -11.98 -2.28
C GLY A 35 14.61 -10.57 -2.83
N LEU A 36 13.67 -9.63 -2.73
CA LEU A 36 13.85 -8.24 -3.17
C LEU A 36 14.54 -7.36 -2.13
N ASN A 37 14.64 -7.82 -0.88
CA ASN A 37 15.40 -7.19 0.21
C ASN A 37 15.17 -5.66 0.34
N PRO A 38 13.93 -5.18 0.53
CA PRO A 38 13.64 -3.76 0.65
C PRO A 38 14.33 -3.13 1.88
N ILE A 39 14.63 -1.84 1.76
CA ILE A 39 15.05 -0.97 2.85
C ILE A 39 13.82 -0.65 3.71
N LEU A 40 13.73 -1.28 4.88
CA LEU A 40 12.60 -1.13 5.79
C LEU A 40 12.72 0.14 6.64
N MET A 41 11.66 0.94 6.66
CA MET A 41 11.55 2.17 7.45
C MET A 41 10.62 1.99 8.66
N LEU A 42 11.00 2.55 9.81
CA LEU A 42 10.16 2.57 11.01
C LEU A 42 8.94 3.51 10.88
N ARG A 43 8.99 4.47 9.97
CA ARG A 43 7.86 5.34 9.63
C ARG A 43 7.77 5.39 8.11
N ASP A 44 6.63 4.99 7.56
CA ASP A 44 6.49 4.90 6.10
C ASP A 44 6.68 6.26 5.41
N ARG A 45 6.25 7.36 6.06
CA ARG A 45 6.46 8.74 5.60
C ARG A 45 7.92 9.08 5.27
N ASP A 46 8.89 8.44 5.92
CA ASP A 46 10.31 8.71 5.67
C ASP A 46 10.75 8.21 4.29
N ASN A 47 10.02 7.27 3.68
CA ASN A 47 10.24 6.84 2.31
C ASN A 47 9.99 7.95 1.28
N VAL A 48 9.09 8.92 1.57
CA VAL A 48 8.83 10.08 0.70
C VAL A 48 10.12 10.85 0.45
N LYS A 49 10.77 11.32 1.53
CA LYS A 49 12.02 12.10 1.45
C LYS A 49 13.16 11.29 0.85
N LYS A 50 13.23 9.99 1.14
CA LYS A 50 14.24 9.11 0.54
C LYS A 50 14.05 8.97 -0.98
N LEU A 51 12.81 8.92 -1.45
CA LEU A 51 12.50 8.83 -2.88
C LEU A 51 12.82 10.15 -3.59
N ASP A 52 12.47 11.28 -2.97
CA ASP A 52 12.80 12.62 -3.48
C ASP A 52 14.32 12.83 -3.58
N ASN A 53 15.06 12.49 -2.52
CA ASN A 53 16.51 12.65 -2.46
C ASN A 53 17.29 11.58 -3.25
N GLY A 54 16.61 10.65 -3.91
CA GLY A 54 17.27 9.57 -4.66
C GLY A 54 18.05 8.57 -3.81
N GLN A 55 17.69 8.42 -2.54
CA GLN A 55 18.22 7.38 -1.66
C GLN A 55 17.55 6.03 -1.90
N ILE A 56 16.31 6.05 -2.41
CA ILE A 56 15.61 4.90 -2.97
C ILE A 56 15.12 5.24 -4.38
N ASP A 57 14.94 4.20 -5.20
CA ASP A 57 14.47 4.32 -6.59
C ASP A 57 12.97 4.02 -6.69
N LEU A 58 12.48 3.13 -5.83
CA LEU A 58 11.10 2.69 -5.73
C LEU A 58 10.63 2.76 -4.28
N TRP A 59 9.36 3.08 -4.07
CA TRP A 59 8.69 3.00 -2.78
C TRP A 59 7.49 2.07 -2.92
N ALA A 60 7.52 0.97 -2.17
CA ALA A 60 6.43 0.01 -2.14
C ALA A 60 5.47 0.38 -1.00
N VAL A 61 4.24 0.73 -1.37
CA VAL A 61 3.22 1.24 -0.46
C VAL A 61 1.82 0.93 -0.99
N GLY A 62 0.85 0.80 -0.09
CA GLY A 62 -0.56 0.65 -0.44
C GLY A 62 -1.16 1.92 -1.06
N ASP A 63 -2.05 1.74 -2.02
CA ASP A 63 -2.90 2.78 -2.61
C ASP A 63 -4.23 2.81 -1.82
N PRO A 64 -4.71 3.97 -1.30
CA PRO A 64 -4.27 5.35 -1.53
C PRO A 64 -3.27 5.92 -0.51
N VAL A 65 -2.86 5.13 0.49
CA VAL A 65 -2.00 5.59 1.60
C VAL A 65 -0.73 6.28 1.12
N GLY A 66 -0.05 5.74 0.11
CA GLY A 66 1.16 6.34 -0.45
C GLY A 66 0.95 7.74 -1.00
N ARG A 67 -0.16 7.98 -1.73
CA ARG A 67 -0.51 9.31 -2.25
C ARG A 67 -0.80 10.29 -1.12
N TYR A 68 -1.53 9.85 -0.10
CA TYR A 68 -1.85 10.65 1.07
C TYR A 68 -0.59 11.06 1.84
N LEU A 69 0.31 10.12 2.13
CA LEU A 69 1.58 10.38 2.82
C LEU A 69 2.49 11.32 2.03
N ALA A 70 2.59 11.14 0.71
CA ALA A 70 3.34 12.06 -0.14
C ALA A 70 2.83 13.50 -0.01
N LYS A 71 1.50 13.70 -0.06
CA LYS A 71 0.89 15.03 0.11
C LYS A 71 1.17 15.65 1.48
N LEU A 72 1.12 14.86 2.55
CA LEU A 72 1.40 15.35 3.92
C LEU A 72 2.86 15.79 4.10
N GLU A 73 3.80 15.05 3.53
CA GLU A 73 5.23 15.34 3.66
C GLU A 73 5.75 16.35 2.61
N GLY A 74 4.85 16.90 1.78
CA GLY A 74 5.20 17.84 0.72
C GLY A 74 5.88 17.20 -0.50
N GLY A 75 5.90 15.87 -0.58
CA GLY A 75 6.38 15.13 -1.73
C GLY A 75 5.46 15.35 -2.94
N SER A 76 6.06 15.60 -4.10
CA SER A 76 5.31 15.89 -5.32
C SER A 76 5.96 15.21 -6.53
N GLY A 77 5.19 15.04 -7.61
CA GLY A 77 5.71 14.44 -8.82
C GLY A 77 6.08 12.96 -8.66
N PHE A 78 5.37 12.18 -7.83
CA PHE A 78 5.48 10.72 -7.86
C PHE A 78 4.56 10.12 -8.92
N LYS A 79 5.01 9.03 -9.54
CA LYS A 79 4.23 8.23 -10.48
C LYS A 79 4.18 6.79 -10.03
N THR A 80 3.11 6.10 -10.38
CA THR A 80 3.02 4.64 -10.18
C THR A 80 3.95 3.94 -11.18
N ALA A 81 4.93 3.19 -10.68
CA ALA A 81 5.86 2.42 -11.52
C ALA A 81 5.34 1.01 -11.84
N LEU A 82 4.56 0.41 -10.92
CA LEU A 82 3.98 -0.93 -11.03
C LEU A 82 2.79 -1.09 -10.09
N ARG A 83 1.73 -1.76 -10.54
CA ARG A 83 0.72 -2.37 -9.66
C ARG A 83 0.94 -3.88 -9.70
N PHE A 84 1.35 -4.49 -8.59
CA PHE A 84 1.77 -5.90 -8.55
C PHE A 84 0.94 -6.79 -7.61
N ASN A 85 0.02 -6.18 -6.85
CA ASN A 85 -0.89 -6.92 -5.98
C ASN A 85 -2.17 -6.11 -5.75
N SER A 86 -3.27 -6.80 -5.50
CA SER A 86 -4.52 -6.25 -4.99
C SER A 86 -5.01 -7.14 -3.87
N ALA A 87 -5.38 -6.54 -2.75
CA ALA A 87 -5.95 -7.26 -1.63
C ALA A 87 -7.18 -6.51 -1.14
N GLU A 88 -8.24 -7.27 -0.87
CA GLU A 88 -9.41 -6.73 -0.20
C GLU A 88 -9.13 -6.60 1.30
N LEU A 89 -9.55 -5.48 1.88
CA LEU A 89 -9.43 -5.23 3.31
C LEU A 89 -10.72 -5.63 4.02
N TYR A 90 -10.57 -6.22 5.20
CA TYR A 90 -11.64 -6.73 6.04
C TYR A 90 -11.42 -6.32 7.50
N LEU A 91 -12.50 -6.36 8.29
CA LEU A 91 -12.40 -6.20 9.74
C LEU A 91 -11.83 -7.48 10.34
N ALA A 92 -10.67 -7.38 11.00
CA ALA A 92 -10.13 -8.48 11.77
C ALA A 92 -10.87 -8.61 13.11
N VAL A 93 -11.36 -9.80 13.42
CA VAL A 93 -12.01 -10.14 14.70
C VAL A 93 -11.22 -11.24 15.41
N ASN A 94 -11.28 -11.26 16.75
CA ASN A 94 -10.66 -12.35 17.51
C ASN A 94 -11.35 -13.67 17.19
N LYS A 95 -10.60 -14.78 17.12
CA LYS A 95 -11.14 -16.12 16.88
C LYS A 95 -12.13 -16.59 17.95
N SER A 96 -12.07 -16.05 19.16
CA SER A 96 -13.00 -16.35 20.24
C SER A 96 -14.23 -15.43 20.25
N THR A 97 -14.33 -14.46 19.35
CA THR A 97 -15.51 -13.60 19.25
C THR A 97 -16.70 -14.46 18.79
N PRO A 98 -17.81 -14.48 19.55
CA PRO A 98 -18.97 -15.29 19.17
C PRO A 98 -19.63 -14.83 17.87
N ASP A 99 -20.23 -15.79 17.15
CA ASP A 99 -20.85 -15.55 15.84
C ASP A 99 -22.02 -14.56 15.90
N ASP A 100 -22.72 -14.46 17.03
CA ASP A 100 -23.81 -13.50 17.23
C ASP A 100 -23.32 -12.03 17.24
N VAL A 101 -22.02 -11.80 17.48
CA VAL A 101 -21.34 -10.50 17.32
C VAL A 101 -20.79 -10.34 15.91
N VAL A 102 -20.22 -11.41 15.32
CA VAL A 102 -19.59 -11.34 13.98
C VAL A 102 -20.64 -11.19 12.87
N ALA A 103 -21.76 -11.92 12.94
CA ALA A 103 -22.76 -11.95 11.87
C ALA A 103 -23.41 -10.58 11.60
N PRO A 104 -23.78 -9.76 12.60
CA PRO A 104 -24.27 -8.40 12.35
C PRO A 104 -23.25 -7.50 11.65
N LEU A 105 -21.96 -7.61 12.02
CA LEU A 105 -20.88 -6.83 11.40
C LEU A 105 -20.70 -7.19 9.93
N GLN A 106 -20.70 -8.51 9.63
CA GLN A 106 -20.59 -9.00 8.26
C GLN A 106 -21.81 -8.56 7.42
N LYS A 107 -23.03 -8.73 7.97
CA LYS A 107 -24.27 -8.31 7.30
C LYS A 107 -24.27 -6.80 6.98
N ALA A 108 -23.81 -5.96 7.91
CA ALA A 108 -23.70 -4.52 7.67
C ALA A 108 -22.71 -4.20 6.56
N LEU A 109 -21.53 -4.85 6.55
CA LEU A 109 -20.54 -4.68 5.49
C LEU A 109 -21.08 -5.10 4.12
N ASP A 110 -21.78 -6.23 4.05
CA ASP A 110 -22.36 -6.74 2.81
C ASP A 110 -23.47 -5.83 2.28
N GLN A 111 -24.30 -5.28 3.17
CA GLN A 111 -25.31 -4.29 2.79
C GLN A 111 -24.66 -3.01 2.24
N MET A 112 -23.65 -2.45 2.92
CA MET A 112 -22.93 -1.26 2.43
C MET A 112 -22.25 -1.50 1.08
N ARG A 113 -21.81 -2.73 0.80
CA ARG A 113 -21.28 -3.12 -0.52
C ARG A 113 -22.38 -3.19 -1.57
N ALA A 114 -23.50 -3.85 -1.27
CA ALA A 114 -24.64 -3.99 -2.18
C ALA A 114 -25.26 -2.64 -2.57
N GLU A 115 -25.28 -1.68 -1.64
CA GLU A 115 -25.76 -0.31 -1.88
C GLU A 115 -24.75 0.56 -2.64
N GLY A 116 -23.54 0.06 -2.94
CA GLY A 116 -22.48 0.81 -3.62
C GLY A 116 -21.80 1.87 -2.75
N TRP A 117 -22.15 1.96 -1.46
CA TRP A 117 -21.60 2.97 -0.55
C TRP A 117 -20.09 2.80 -0.37
N VAL A 118 -19.61 1.55 -0.25
CA VAL A 118 -18.18 1.26 -0.11
C VAL A 118 -17.37 1.80 -1.30
N ASP A 119 -17.88 1.64 -2.51
CA ASP A 119 -17.20 2.11 -3.71
C ASP A 119 -17.26 3.63 -3.84
N ALA A 120 -18.40 4.24 -3.48
CA ALA A 120 -18.54 5.68 -3.42
C ALA A 120 -17.56 6.32 -2.42
N VAL A 121 -17.31 5.69 -1.27
CA VAL A 121 -16.31 6.12 -0.29
C VAL A 121 -14.90 5.98 -0.86
N LYS A 122 -14.56 4.82 -1.46
CA LYS A 122 -13.24 4.61 -2.08
C LYS A 122 -12.92 5.67 -3.14
N ALA A 123 -13.89 6.01 -4.00
CA ALA A 123 -13.71 6.99 -5.06
C ALA A 123 -13.34 8.40 -4.56
N ARG A 124 -13.72 8.77 -3.33
CA ARG A 124 -13.36 10.08 -2.73
C ARG A 124 -11.88 10.20 -2.37
N TYR A 125 -11.17 9.08 -2.27
CA TYR A 125 -9.77 9.02 -1.86
C TYR A 125 -8.84 8.54 -2.98
N GLN A 126 -9.35 8.28 -4.18
CA GLN A 126 -8.54 7.93 -5.35
C GLN A 126 -7.95 9.18 -5.99
#